data_AF-A0A2V9HCB9-F1
#
_entry.id   AF-A0A2V9HCB9-F1
#
_cell.length_a   1.000
_cell.length_b   1.000
_cell.length_c   1.000
_cell.angle_alpha   90.00
_cell.angle_beta   90.00
_cell.angle_gamma   90.00
#
_symmetry.space_group_name_H-M   'P 1'
#
loop_
_entity.id
_entity.type
_entity.pdbx_description
1 polymer ?
#
loop_
_entity_poly.entity_id
_entity_poly.type
_entity_poly.pdbx_seq_one_letter_code
_entity_poly.pdbx_strand_id
1 'polypeptide(L)'
;MGAAASRSEIYDYSGRLMRDLHFPAAVLPTHWDNFTAPFGASQQPSLGALQPFLEEIKAASPMTKVIVPKYFEAIPLGTAAQ
;
A
#
# COMPACT_ATOMS: atom_id res chain seq x y z
N MET A 1 -5.10 -0.47 -2.79
CA MET A 1 -5.87 0.04 -1.64
C MET A 1 -5.45 1.49 -1.40
N GLY A 2 -6.40 2.42 -1.30
CA GLY A 2 -6.09 3.82 -1.10
C GLY A 2 -5.41 4.05 0.25
N ALA A 3 -4.19 4.58 0.22
CA ALA A 3 -3.36 4.84 1.40
C ALA A 3 -3.15 6.35 1.67
N ALA A 4 -3.87 7.22 0.94
CA ALA A 4 -3.84 8.66 1.14
C ALA A 4 -4.22 9.05 2.58
N ALA A 5 -3.81 10.24 3.01
CA ALA A 5 -4.07 10.75 4.37
C ALA A 5 -5.58 10.87 4.70
N SER A 6 -6.43 11.12 3.70
CA SER A 6 -7.89 11.18 3.88
C SER A 6 -8.50 9.89 4.43
N ARG A 7 -7.81 8.74 4.31
CA ARG A 7 -8.26 7.49 4.95
C ARG A 7 -8.37 7.62 6.47
N SER A 8 -7.53 8.47 7.09
CA SER A 8 -7.48 8.66 8.54
C SER A 8 -8.69 9.44 9.07
N GLU A 9 -9.48 10.06 8.19
CA GLU A 9 -10.75 10.70 8.54
C GLU A 9 -11.91 9.67 8.65
N ILE A 10 -11.68 8.44 8.21
CA ILE A 10 -12.68 7.37 8.21
C ILE A 10 -12.32 6.39 9.32
N TYR A 11 -13.24 6.21 10.27
CA TYR A 11 -13.06 5.25 11.37
C TYR A 11 -12.77 3.84 10.85
N ASP A 12 -11.60 3.31 11.25
CA ASP A 12 -11.11 1.97 10.94
C ASP A 12 -11.20 1.61 9.45
N TYR A 13 -10.83 2.56 8.59
CA TYR A 13 -10.87 2.38 7.14
C TYR A 13 -10.20 1.09 6.67
N SER A 14 -8.91 0.93 7.03
CA SER A 14 -8.08 -0.18 6.55
C SER A 14 -8.57 -1.53 7.09
N GLY A 15 -8.92 -1.62 8.37
CA GLY A 15 -9.41 -2.86 8.97
C GLY A 15 -10.76 -3.30 8.40
N ARG A 16 -11.69 -2.37 8.19
CA ARG A 16 -12.98 -2.64 7.57
C ARG A 16 -12.83 -3.13 6.14
N LEU A 17 -12.04 -2.43 5.33
CA LEU A 17 -11.83 -2.82 3.95
C LEU A 17 -11.12 -4.19 3.84
N MET A 18 -10.16 -4.48 4.72
CA MET A 18 -9.53 -5.80 4.80
C MET A 18 -10.52 -6.92 5.11
N ARG A 19 -11.48 -6.69 6.02
CA ARG A 19 -12.55 -7.65 6.33
C ARG A 19 -13.51 -7.85 5.15
N ASP A 20 -13.94 -6.77 4.52
CA ASP A 20 -14.88 -6.83 3.39
C ASP A 20 -14.28 -7.54 2.16
N LEU A 21 -12.96 -7.43 2.01
CA LEU A 21 -12.19 -8.13 0.97
C LEU A 21 -11.72 -9.53 1.39
N HIS A 22 -12.18 -10.03 2.55
CA HIS A 22 -11.83 -11.35 3.07
C HIS A 22 -10.33 -11.58 3.23
N PHE A 23 -9.61 -10.57 3.76
CA PHE A 23 -8.17 -10.61 4.04
C PHE A 23 -7.34 -11.05 2.82
N PRO A 24 -7.25 -10.21 1.77
CA PRO A 24 -6.62 -10.59 0.52
C PRO A 24 -5.16 -11.03 0.72
N ALA A 25 -4.70 -11.97 -0.09
CA ALA A 25 -3.33 -12.50 -0.02
C ALA A 25 -2.26 -11.40 -0.25
N ALA A 26 -2.60 -10.37 -1.02
CA ALA A 26 -1.72 -9.23 -1.28
C ALA A 26 -2.48 -7.90 -1.30
N VAL A 27 -1.80 -6.83 -0.87
CA VAL A 27 -2.25 -5.44 -0.95
C VAL A 27 -1.17 -4.59 -1.62
N LEU A 28 -1.57 -3.85 -2.66
CA LEU A 28 -0.77 -2.81 -3.29
C LEU A 28 -1.36 -1.45 -2.87
N PRO A 29 -0.65 -0.62 -2.08
CA PRO A 29 -1.14 0.72 -1.75
C PRO A 29 -1.11 1.63 -2.97
N THR A 30 -2.12 2.49 -3.09
CA THR A 30 -2.23 3.55 -4.09
C THR A 30 -2.39 4.91 -3.40
N HIS A 31 -2.07 6.01 -4.08
CA HIS A 31 -2.18 7.37 -3.54
C HIS A 31 -1.37 7.63 -2.26
N TRP A 32 -0.32 6.85 -2.01
CA TRP A 32 0.60 7.06 -0.89
C TRP A 32 1.68 8.10 -1.22
N ASP A 33 1.71 8.54 -2.47
CA ASP A 33 2.77 9.29 -3.10
C ASP A 33 2.54 10.80 -3.19
N ASN A 34 3.63 11.54 -3.42
CA ASN A 34 3.54 12.88 -3.95
C ASN A 34 3.53 12.85 -5.49
N PHE A 35 2.35 12.70 -6.09
CA PHE A 35 2.17 12.68 -7.54
C PHE A 35 2.52 14.01 -8.24
N THR A 36 2.74 15.09 -7.47
CA THR A 36 3.18 16.40 -8.01
C THR A 36 4.69 16.56 -8.08
N ALA A 37 5.44 15.61 -7.49
CA ALA A 37 6.89 15.64 -7.51
C ALA A 37 7.43 15.39 -8.93
N PRO A 38 8.56 16.02 -9.32
CA PRO A 38 9.16 15.79 -10.63
C PRO A 38 9.68 14.36 -10.77
N PHE A 39 9.83 13.92 -12.03
CA PHE A 39 10.45 12.63 -12.33
C PHE A 39 11.86 12.55 -11.71
N GLY A 40 12.13 11.46 -10.97
CA GLY A 40 13.40 11.24 -10.26
C GLY A 40 13.48 11.85 -8.86
N ALA A 41 12.46 12.56 -8.39
CA ALA A 41 12.40 13.00 -7.00
C ALA A 41 12.44 11.81 -6.02
N SER A 42 13.05 12.02 -4.86
CA SER A 42 13.10 10.99 -3.81
C SER A 42 11.69 10.66 -3.30
N GLN A 43 11.37 9.36 -3.27
CA GLN A 43 10.11 8.84 -2.71
C GLN A 43 10.19 8.65 -1.18
N GLN A 44 11.36 8.86 -0.56
CA GLN A 44 11.59 8.57 0.85
C GLN A 44 10.63 9.29 1.81
N PRO A 45 10.25 10.57 1.61
CA PRO A 45 9.26 11.23 2.46
C PRO A 45 7.88 10.55 2.39
N SER A 46 7.42 10.19 1.19
CA SER A 46 6.16 9.47 0.98
C SER A 46 6.18 8.06 1.57
N LEU A 47 7.32 7.35 1.46
CA LEU A 47 7.49 6.05 2.11
C LEU A 47 7.41 6.16 3.64
N GLY A 48 7.96 7.22 4.23
CA GLY A 48 7.82 7.49 5.66
C GLY A 48 6.37 7.75 6.06
N ALA A 49 5.64 8.55 5.28
CA ALA A 49 4.22 8.83 5.52
C ALA A 49 3.30 7.60 5.32
N LEU A 50 3.73 6.63 4.51
CA LEU A 50 3.02 5.37 4.27
C LEU A 50 3.10 4.39 5.45
N GLN A 51 4.09 4.54 6.35
CA GLN A 51 4.36 3.57 7.41
C GLN A 51 3.14 3.22 8.29
N PRO A 52 2.31 4.18 8.75
CA PRO A 52 1.12 3.85 9.55
C PRO A 52 0.11 2.97 8.80
N PHE A 53 -0.06 3.18 7.49
CA PHE A 53 -0.92 2.32 6.67
C PHE A 53 -0.39 0.88 6.63
N LEU A 54 0.93 0.68 6.50
CA LEU A 54 1.53 -0.65 6.50
C LEU A 54 1.28 -1.36 7.84
N GLU A 55 1.35 -0.63 8.95
CA GLU A 55 1.06 -1.12 10.30
C GLU A 55 -0.41 -1.49 10.47
N GLU A 56 -1.33 -0.67 9.96
CA GLU A 56 -2.77 -0.95 9.94
C GLU A 56 -3.07 -2.26 9.20
N ILE A 57 -2.49 -2.47 8.01
CA ILE A 57 -2.69 -3.70 7.23
C ILE A 57 -2.11 -4.92 7.97
N LYS A 58 -0.91 -4.78 8.54
CA LYS A 58 -0.28 -5.86 9.30
C LYS A 58 -1.07 -6.23 10.56
N ALA A 59 -1.65 -5.25 11.23
CA ALA A 59 -2.52 -5.47 12.39
C ALA A 59 -3.84 -6.17 11.99
N ALA A 60 -4.42 -5.79 10.84
CA ALA A 60 -5.66 -6.40 10.34
C ALA A 60 -5.46 -7.83 9.80
N SER A 61 -4.34 -8.08 9.12
CA SER A 61 -4.00 -9.40 8.57
C SER A 61 -2.47 -9.56 8.50
N PRO A 62 -1.85 -10.23 9.48
CA PRO A 62 -0.41 -10.49 9.49
C PRO A 62 0.09 -11.33 8.31
N MET A 63 -0.81 -12.09 7.67
CA MET A 63 -0.51 -12.98 6.54
C MET A 63 -0.59 -12.27 5.18
N THR A 64 -1.22 -11.10 5.12
CA THR A 64 -1.32 -10.32 3.88
C THR A 64 0.03 -9.75 3.50
N LYS A 65 0.47 -10.01 2.27
CA LYS A 65 1.70 -9.42 1.72
C LYS A 65 1.42 -8.01 1.24
N VAL A 66 2.17 -7.03 1.74
CA VAL A 66 2.10 -5.66 1.21
C VAL A 66 3.21 -5.45 0.20
N ILE A 67 2.85 -5.05 -1.02
CA ILE A 67 3.79 -4.76 -2.11
C ILE A 67 3.67 -3.27 -2.40
N VAL A 68 4.62 -2.47 -1.94
CA VAL A 68 4.68 -1.03 -2.22
C VAL A 68 5.31 -0.84 -3.62
N PRO A 69 4.56 -0.43 -4.64
CA PRO A 69 5.11 -0.29 -5.99
C PRO A 69 6.07 0.89 -6.06
N LYS A 70 7.26 0.72 -6.64
CA LYS A 70 8.13 1.84 -6.99
C LYS A 70 7.70 2.44 -8.32
N TYR A 71 7.69 3.78 -8.45
CA TYR A 71 7.24 4.39 -9.70
C TYR A 71 8.06 3.95 -10.89
N PHE A 72 7.35 3.74 -12.00
CA PHE A 72 7.91 3.40 -13.30
C PHE A 72 8.76 2.13 -13.28
N GLU A 73 8.64 1.30 -12.24
CA GLU A 73 9.23 -0.02 -12.18
C GLU A 73 8.14 -1.08 -12.28
N ALA A 74 8.36 -2.06 -13.15
CA ALA A 74 7.45 -3.18 -13.30
C ALA A 74 7.47 -4.04 -12.03
N ILE A 75 6.30 -4.57 -11.64
CA ILE A 75 6.21 -5.63 -10.64
C ILE A 75 6.34 -6.96 -11.40
N PRO A 76 7.47 -7.68 -11.28
CA PRO A 76 7.62 -8.95 -11.97
C PRO A 76 6.67 -9.96 -11.34
N LEU A 77 5.79 -10.54 -12.17
CA LEU A 77 5.07 -11.74 -11.81
C LEU A 77 6.01 -12.90 -12.13
N GLY A 78 6.41 -13.69 -11.13
CA GLY A 78 7.25 -14.86 -11.39
C GLY A 78 6.57 -15.75 -12.43
N THR A 79 7.24 -16.02 -13.54
CA THR A 79 6.85 -17.16 -14.39
C THR A 79 6.93 -18.37 -13.48
N ALA A 80 5.82 -19.08 -13.28
CA ALA A 80 5.87 -20.41 -12.72
C ALA A 80 6.93 -21.18 -13.53
N ALA A 81 7.98 -21.65 -12.86
CA ALA A 81 8.92 -22.57 -13.47
C ALA A 81 8.08 -23.74 -14.02
N GLN A 82 8.16 -23.96 -15.33
CA GLN A 82 7.62 -25.16 -15.98
C GLN A 82 8.43 -26.38 -15.56
#